data_AF-A0AAD6K8S1-F1
#
_entry.id   AF-A0AAD6K8S1-F1
#
_cell.length_a   1.000
_cell.length_b   1.000
_cell.length_c   1.000
_cell.angle_alpha   90.00
_cell.angle_beta   90.00
_cell.angle_gamma   90.00
#
_symmetry.space_group_name_H-M   'P 1'
#
loop_
_entity.id
_entity.type
_entity.pdbx_description
1 polymer ?
#
loop_
_entity_poly.entity_id
_entity_poly.type
_entity_poly.pdbx_seq_one_letter_code
_entity_poly.pdbx_strand_id
1 'polypeptide(L)'
;MNVKKAAAMDSDVLSSEVAKLASGITKITEVLKLNEEIALKESSWRFSESMNGFMKKAEEEIVMLQAQEKAALSLVKEITEYFHGNSAKEEARPFRIFMVVRDFLSILDHVCKEVGKINERTICISVRPMASNPTLPPVFPGLTGRHHYSSSDDDEKAKLSN
;
A
#
# COMPACT_ATOMS: atom_id res chain seq x y z
N MET A 1 -1.10 -3.50 2.06
CA MET A 1 -0.46 -2.20 1.83
C MET A 1 -0.96 -1.61 0.51
N ASN A 2 -1.39 -0.35 0.53
CA ASN A 2 -1.95 0.35 -0.62
C ASN A 2 -0.94 0.45 -1.78
N VAL A 3 0.35 0.55 -1.48
CA VAL A 3 1.45 0.57 -2.47
C VAL A 3 1.45 -0.65 -3.39
N LYS A 4 1.10 -1.85 -2.89
CA LYS A 4 1.02 -3.06 -3.75
C LYS A 4 -0.05 -2.93 -4.83
N LYS A 5 -1.19 -2.31 -4.50
CA LYS A 5 -2.28 -2.08 -5.45
C LYS A 5 -1.88 -0.99 -6.46
N ALA A 6 -1.33 0.12 -5.97
CA ALA A 6 -0.86 1.22 -6.83
C ALA A 6 0.24 0.76 -7.81
N ALA A 7 1.19 -0.08 -7.36
CA ALA A 7 2.26 -0.63 -8.19
C ALA A 7 1.78 -1.65 -9.25
N ALA A 8 0.51 -2.07 -9.20
CA ALA A 8 -0.10 -2.95 -10.19
C ALA A 8 -0.98 -2.18 -11.19
N MET A 9 -1.19 -0.89 -10.97
CA MET A 9 -1.94 -0.04 -11.90
C MET A 9 -1.05 0.38 -13.07
N ASP A 10 -1.67 0.55 -14.24
CA ASP A 10 -1.07 1.10 -15.44
C ASP A 10 -1.72 2.47 -15.72
N SER A 11 -0.91 3.53 -15.81
CA SER A 11 -1.40 4.90 -15.98
C SER A 11 -2.02 5.13 -17.35
N ASP A 12 -1.45 4.54 -18.40
CA ASP A 12 -1.91 4.74 -19.77
C ASP A 12 -3.26 4.03 -19.96
N VAL A 13 -3.39 2.82 -19.39
CA VAL A 13 -4.67 2.12 -19.35
C VAL A 13 -5.70 2.93 -18.58
N LEU A 14 -5.38 3.41 -17.38
CA LEU A 14 -6.30 4.22 -16.57
C LEU A 14 -6.81 5.44 -17.35
N SER A 15 -5.90 6.24 -17.92
CA SER A 15 -6.27 7.41 -18.71
C SER A 15 -7.06 7.07 -19.96
N SER A 16 -6.74 5.93 -20.61
CA SER A 16 -7.52 5.47 -21.75
C SER A 16 -8.96 5.10 -21.38
N GLU A 17 -9.17 4.47 -20.21
CA GLU A 17 -10.51 4.08 -19.75
C GLU A 17 -11.34 5.31 -19.36
N VAL A 18 -10.75 6.30 -18.69
CA VAL A 18 -11.43 7.57 -18.39
C VAL A 18 -11.79 8.32 -19.67
N ALA A 19 -10.88 8.36 -20.66
CA ALA A 19 -11.15 8.97 -21.96
C ALA A 19 -12.25 8.22 -22.74
N LYS A 20 -12.30 6.88 -22.67
CA LYS A 20 -13.36 6.08 -23.29
C LYS A 20 -14.72 6.36 -22.68
N LEU A 21 -14.81 6.50 -21.35
CA LEU A 21 -16.04 6.90 -20.67
C LEU A 21 -16.53 8.28 -21.16
N ALA A 22 -15.64 9.27 -21.17
CA ALA A 22 -15.95 10.62 -21.64
C ALA A 22 -16.36 10.67 -23.12
N SER A 23 -15.69 9.92 -24.00
CA SER A 23 -16.09 9.82 -25.40
C SER A 23 -17.39 9.06 -25.58
N GLY A 24 -17.60 8.00 -24.79
CA GLY A 24 -18.81 7.17 -24.82
C GLY A 24 -20.06 7.98 -24.49
N ILE A 25 -20.00 8.82 -23.46
CA ILE A 25 -21.15 9.64 -23.08
C ILE A 25 -21.51 10.66 -24.18
N THR A 26 -20.51 11.30 -24.80
CA THR A 26 -20.75 12.22 -25.94
C THR A 26 -21.44 11.52 -27.11
N LYS A 27 -21.01 10.30 -27.45
CA LYS A 27 -21.64 9.51 -28.52
C LYS A 27 -23.09 9.17 -28.21
N ILE A 28 -23.41 8.85 -26.95
CA ILE A 28 -24.80 8.61 -26.53
C ILE A 28 -25.62 9.89 -26.70
N THR A 29 -25.09 11.05 -26.31
CA THR A 29 -25.76 12.35 -26.51
C THR A 29 -26.10 12.59 -27.98
N GLU A 30 -25.19 12.28 -28.90
CA GLU A 30 -25.43 12.41 -30.35
C GLU A 30 -26.56 11.50 -30.83
N VAL A 31 -26.56 10.24 -30.41
CA VAL A 31 -27.62 9.27 -30.76
C VAL A 31 -28.98 9.72 -30.23
N LEU A 32 -29.04 10.27 -29.01
CA LEU A 32 -30.28 10.76 -28.43
C LEU A 32 -30.87 11.93 -29.21
N LYS A 33 -30.04 12.90 -29.62
CA LYS A 33 -30.48 14.04 -30.44
C LYS A 33 -31.07 13.59 -31.78
N LEU A 34 -30.41 12.66 -32.45
CA LEU A 34 -30.90 12.09 -33.71
C LEU A 34 -32.24 11.36 -33.52
N ASN A 35 -32.41 10.65 -32.41
CA ASN A 35 -33.64 9.92 -32.14
C ASN A 35 -34.83 10.85 -31.81
N GLU A 36 -34.59 11.98 -31.15
CA GLU A 36 -35.61 13.00 -30.88
C GLU A 36 -36.10 13.68 -32.16
N GLU A 37 -35.23 13.92 -33.14
CA GLU A 37 -35.61 14.48 -34.45
C GLU A 37 -36.50 13.53 -35.27
N ILE A 38 -36.44 12.21 -35.01
CA ILE A 38 -37.14 11.18 -35.78
C ILE A 38 -38.45 10.72 -35.11
N ALA A 39 -38.59 10.85 -33.78
CA ALA A 39 -39.61 10.11 -33.03
C ALA A 39 -40.90 10.90 -32.71
N LEU A 40 -41.99 10.58 -33.42
CA LEU A 40 -43.38 11.05 -33.19
C LEU A 40 -44.25 10.11 -32.31
N LYS A 41 -43.68 9.16 -31.54
CA LYS A 41 -44.44 8.11 -30.83
C LYS A 41 -44.27 8.14 -29.31
N GLU A 42 -45.34 7.86 -28.56
CA GLU A 42 -45.38 7.80 -27.09
C GLU A 42 -44.33 6.87 -26.45
N SER A 43 -43.89 5.80 -27.15
CA SER A 43 -42.81 4.92 -26.67
C SER A 43 -41.44 5.60 -26.65
N SER A 44 -41.21 6.65 -27.44
CA SER A 44 -39.96 7.43 -27.39
C SER A 44 -39.87 8.30 -26.15
N TRP A 45 -41.01 8.70 -25.57
CA TRP A 45 -41.07 9.55 -24.39
C TRP A 45 -40.44 8.89 -23.17
N ARG A 46 -40.87 7.66 -22.82
CA ARG A 46 -40.33 6.94 -21.64
C ARG A 46 -38.84 6.64 -21.78
N PHE A 47 -38.39 6.37 -23.00
CA PHE A 47 -36.96 6.17 -23.29
C PHE A 47 -36.18 7.48 -23.11
N SER A 48 -36.64 8.59 -23.70
CA SER A 48 -35.99 9.91 -23.55
C SER A 48 -35.93 10.33 -22.08
N GLU A 49 -37.01 10.16 -21.31
CA GLU A 49 -37.03 10.46 -19.88
C GLU A 49 -35.98 9.64 -19.09
N SER A 50 -35.95 8.32 -19.30
CA SER A 50 -34.96 7.44 -18.64
C SER A 50 -33.54 7.78 -19.06
N MET A 51 -33.31 8.07 -20.34
CA MET A 51 -31.99 8.42 -20.85
C MET A 51 -31.52 9.77 -20.34
N ASN A 52 -32.38 10.79 -20.27
CA ASN A 52 -32.01 12.09 -19.72
C ASN A 52 -31.57 11.97 -18.24
N GLY A 53 -32.26 11.16 -17.45
CA GLY A 53 -31.85 10.86 -16.07
C GLY A 53 -30.48 10.16 -15.98
N PHE A 54 -30.24 9.17 -16.85
CA PHE A 54 -28.93 8.51 -16.96
C PHE A 54 -27.83 9.49 -17.37
N MET A 55 -28.06 10.30 -18.41
CA MET A 55 -27.09 11.25 -18.96
C MET A 55 -26.65 12.27 -17.92
N LYS A 56 -27.62 12.89 -17.23
CA LYS A 56 -27.33 13.89 -16.19
C LYS A 56 -26.40 13.33 -15.11
N LYS A 57 -26.66 12.10 -14.65
CA LYS A 57 -25.84 11.46 -13.62
C LYS A 57 -24.47 11.04 -14.17
N ALA A 58 -24.43 10.46 -15.36
CA ALA A 58 -23.19 9.99 -15.98
C ALA A 58 -22.23 11.15 -16.29
N GLU A 59 -22.73 12.28 -16.80
CA GLU A 59 -21.93 13.48 -17.06
C GLU A 59 -21.29 14.02 -15.77
N GLU A 60 -22.05 14.11 -14.68
CA GLU A 60 -21.56 14.55 -13.38
C GLU A 60 -20.47 13.60 -12.84
N GLU A 61 -20.73 12.30 -12.84
CA GLU A 61 -19.77 11.30 -12.35
C GLU A 61 -18.49 11.24 -13.19
N ILE A 62 -18.59 11.38 -14.52
CA ILE A 62 -17.41 11.39 -15.41
C ILE A 62 -16.55 12.64 -15.19
N VAL A 63 -17.16 13.81 -15.02
CA VAL A 63 -16.43 15.05 -14.72
C VAL A 63 -15.68 14.92 -13.39
N MET A 64 -16.34 14.36 -12.36
CA MET A 64 -15.71 14.10 -11.07
C MET A 64 -14.55 13.11 -11.23
N LEU A 65 -14.73 12.02 -12.00
CA LEU A 65 -13.72 11.01 -12.23
C LEU A 65 -12.47 11.60 -12.92
N GLN A 66 -12.65 12.44 -13.94
CA GLN A 66 -11.56 13.14 -14.61
C GLN A 66 -10.79 14.08 -13.68
N ALA A 67 -11.51 14.79 -12.81
CA ALA A 67 -10.89 15.67 -11.82
C ALA A 67 -10.06 14.87 -10.80
N GLN A 68 -10.60 13.73 -10.32
CA GLN A 68 -9.90 12.84 -9.40
C GLN A 68 -8.66 12.21 -10.03
N GLU A 69 -8.75 11.75 -11.28
CA GLU A 69 -7.62 11.22 -12.03
C GLU A 69 -6.50 12.26 -12.14
N LYS A 70 -6.82 13.48 -12.58
CA LYS A 70 -5.85 14.56 -12.73
C LYS A 70 -5.20 14.93 -11.39
N ALA A 71 -5.99 15.03 -10.33
CA ALA A 71 -5.47 15.32 -8.99
C ALA A 71 -4.53 14.21 -8.50
N ALA A 72 -4.90 12.94 -8.69
CA ALA A 72 -4.07 11.80 -8.31
C ALA A 72 -2.75 11.77 -9.08
N LEU A 73 -2.78 11.97 -10.41
CA LEU A 73 -1.57 12.02 -11.23
C LEU A 73 -0.67 13.21 -10.86
N SER A 74 -1.25 14.36 -10.48
CA SER A 74 -0.48 15.51 -9.99
C SER A 74 0.26 15.21 -8.69
N LEU A 75 -0.39 14.53 -7.74
CA LEU A 75 0.26 14.12 -6.48
C LEU A 75 1.38 13.11 -6.73
N VAL A 76 1.15 12.16 -7.66
CA VAL A 76 2.18 11.19 -8.06
C VAL A 76 3.38 11.90 -8.67
N LYS A 77 3.15 12.92 -9.51
CA LYS A 77 4.21 13.74 -10.09
C LYS A 77 5.00 14.48 -9.01
N GLU A 78 4.34 15.16 -8.08
CA GLU A 78 4.99 15.87 -6.97
C GLU A 78 5.88 14.94 -6.13
N ILE A 79 5.36 13.77 -5.75
CA ILE A 79 6.13 12.76 -5.00
C ILE A 79 7.32 12.27 -5.81
N THR A 80 7.12 12.05 -7.11
CA THR A 80 8.17 11.57 -8.00
C THR A 80 9.29 12.60 -8.14
N GLU A 81 8.94 13.87 -8.31
CA GLU A 81 9.88 14.99 -8.37
C GLU A 81 10.65 15.17 -7.06
N TYR A 82 10.00 14.97 -5.91
CA TYR A 82 10.67 15.01 -4.61
C TYR A 82 11.82 13.99 -4.50
N PHE A 83 11.61 12.75 -4.97
CA PHE A 83 12.61 11.69 -4.87
C PHE A 83 13.62 11.67 -6.04
N HIS A 84 13.21 12.08 -7.24
CA HIS A 84 14.00 11.91 -8.47
C HIS A 84 14.38 13.22 -9.16
N GLY A 85 13.92 14.38 -8.66
CA GLY A 85 14.08 15.67 -9.32
C GLY A 85 13.28 15.78 -10.62
N ASN A 86 13.61 16.80 -11.44
CA ASN A 86 12.94 17.04 -12.72
C ASN A 86 13.46 16.11 -13.84
N SER A 87 13.29 14.81 -13.67
CA SER A 87 13.67 13.82 -14.68
C SER A 87 12.53 13.63 -15.67
N ALA A 88 12.61 14.28 -16.83
CA ALA A 88 11.67 14.08 -17.95
C ALA A 88 11.51 12.60 -18.37
N LYS A 89 12.42 11.71 -17.95
CA LYS A 89 12.35 10.26 -18.21
C LYS A 89 11.35 9.52 -17.31
N GLU A 90 11.02 10.04 -16.14
CA GLU A 90 10.11 9.37 -15.19
C GLU A 90 8.64 9.73 -15.48
N GLU A 91 8.38 10.88 -16.13
CA GLU A 91 7.04 11.23 -16.64
C GLU A 91 6.47 10.18 -17.60
N ALA A 92 7.32 9.39 -18.26
CA ALA A 92 6.88 8.32 -19.15
C ALA A 92 6.21 7.14 -18.42
N ARG A 93 6.36 7.01 -17.09
CA ARG A 93 5.74 5.94 -16.28
C ARG A 93 5.37 6.44 -14.87
N PRO A 94 4.31 7.25 -14.72
CA PRO A 94 3.94 7.89 -13.45
C PRO A 94 3.90 6.95 -12.23
N PHE A 95 3.42 5.72 -12.38
CA PHE A 95 3.26 4.79 -11.24
C PHE A 95 4.53 4.01 -10.85
N ARG A 96 5.66 4.22 -11.53
CA ARG A 96 6.90 3.49 -11.27
C ARG A 96 7.45 3.73 -9.86
N ILE A 97 7.23 4.90 -9.27
CA ILE A 97 7.57 5.18 -7.86
C ILE A 97 6.98 4.13 -6.90
N PHE A 98 5.75 3.67 -7.15
CA PHE A 98 5.11 2.66 -6.31
C PHE A 98 5.76 1.28 -6.47
N MET A 99 6.25 0.93 -7.66
CA MET A 99 6.99 -0.31 -7.88
C MET A 99 8.28 -0.31 -7.07
N VAL A 100 9.03 0.80 -7.11
CA VAL A 100 10.27 0.96 -6.35
C VAL A 100 10.02 0.80 -4.84
N VAL A 101 9.01 1.49 -4.30
CA VAL A 101 8.67 1.41 -2.87
C VAL A 101 8.21 -0.01 -2.50
N ARG A 102 7.39 -0.66 -3.34
CA ARG A 102 6.97 -2.05 -3.11
C ARG A 102 8.17 -2.99 -3.00
N ASP A 103 9.09 -2.91 -3.96
CA ASP A 103 10.21 -3.83 -4.06
C ASP A 103 11.22 -3.58 -2.92
N PHE A 104 11.47 -2.31 -2.58
CA PHE A 104 12.28 -1.95 -1.42
C PHE A 104 11.71 -2.52 -0.11
N LEU A 105 10.41 -2.36 0.13
CA LEU A 105 9.76 -2.90 1.33
C LEU A 105 9.81 -4.44 1.36
N SER A 106 9.72 -5.11 0.21
CA SER A 106 9.88 -6.55 0.11
C SER A 106 11.31 -7.01 0.47
N ILE A 107 12.33 -6.27 0.04
CA ILE A 107 13.73 -6.56 0.41
C ILE A 107 13.93 -6.33 1.92
N LEU A 108 13.44 -5.21 2.47
CA LEU A 108 13.52 -4.93 3.89
C LEU A 108 12.85 -6.02 4.75
N ASP A 109 11.65 -6.46 4.35
CA ASP A 109 10.95 -7.55 5.03
C ASP A 109 11.78 -8.85 5.02
N HIS A 110 12.46 -9.15 3.91
CA HIS A 110 13.36 -10.31 3.83
C HIS A 110 14.54 -10.20 4.79
N VAL A 111 15.25 -9.06 4.77
CA VAL A 111 16.43 -8.82 5.62
C VAL A 111 16.05 -8.87 7.10
N CYS A 112 14.93 -8.26 7.50
CA CYS A 112 14.44 -8.31 8.89
C CYS A 112 14.17 -9.76 9.34
N LYS A 113 13.59 -10.59 8.47
CA LYS A 113 13.36 -12.01 8.76
C LYS A 113 14.65 -12.81 8.89
N GLU A 114 15.66 -12.52 8.06
CA GLU A 114 16.96 -13.19 8.15
C GLU A 114 17.69 -12.84 9.45
N VAL A 115 17.72 -11.55 9.81
CA VAL A 115 18.32 -11.09 11.07
C VAL A 115 17.64 -11.72 12.28
N GLY A 116 16.30 -11.79 12.29
CA GLY A 116 15.55 -12.48 13.35
C GLY A 116 15.95 -13.96 13.51
N LYS A 117 16.06 -14.69 12.39
CA LYS A 117 16.48 -16.10 12.40
C LYS A 117 17.92 -16.31 12.88
N ILE A 118 18.83 -15.38 12.55
CA ILE A 118 20.22 -15.43 13.00
C ILE A 118 20.30 -15.21 14.52
N ASN A 119 19.48 -14.28 15.04
CA ASN A 119 19.38 -14.04 16.47
C ASN A 119 18.86 -15.26 17.25
N GLU A 120 17.83 -15.96 16.74
CA GLU A 120 17.34 -17.21 17.36
C GLU A 120 18.37 -18.36 17.34
N ARG A 121 19.12 -18.52 16.25
CA ARG A 121 20.16 -19.56 16.16
C ARG A 121 21.37 -19.27 17.06
N THR A 122 21.71 -18.00 17.25
CA THR A 122 22.85 -17.60 18.10
C THR A 122 22.54 -17.86 19.58
N ILE A 123 21.31 -17.59 20.03
CA ILE A 123 20.88 -17.86 21.41
C ILE A 123 20.97 -19.36 21.73
N CYS A 124 20.58 -20.24 20.80
CA CYS A 124 20.62 -21.69 21.00
C CYS A 124 22.05 -22.26 21.10
N ILE A 125 23.03 -21.66 20.42
CA ILE A 125 24.45 -22.10 20.48
C ILE A 125 25.12 -21.59 21.76
N SER A 126 24.72 -20.42 22.27
CA SER A 126 25.30 -19.80 23.48
C SER A 126 24.84 -20.45 24.80
N VAL A 127 23.72 -21.18 24.83
CA VAL A 127 23.21 -21.85 26.04
C VAL A 127 23.65 -23.31 26.18
N ARG A 128 24.62 -23.80 25.40
CA ARG A 128 25.30 -25.06 25.77
C ARG A 128 26.19 -24.78 26.98
N PRO A 129 25.92 -25.35 28.17
CA PRO A 129 26.92 -25.38 29.21
C PRO A 129 28.07 -26.20 28.65
N MET A 130 29.28 -25.66 28.66
CA MET A 130 30.46 -26.49 28.43
C MET A 130 30.40 -27.65 29.42
N ALA A 131 30.35 -28.87 28.91
CA ALA A 131 30.40 -30.06 29.75
C ALA A 131 31.73 -30.03 30.51
N SER A 132 31.68 -29.72 31.80
CA SER A 132 32.81 -29.88 32.69
C SER A 132 33.05 -31.38 32.87
N ASN A 133 34.18 -31.86 32.34
CA ASN A 133 34.65 -33.23 32.53
C ASN A 133 34.76 -33.56 34.05
N PRO A 134 34.25 -34.71 34.52
CA PRO A 134 34.35 -35.09 35.92
C PRO A 134 35.59 -35.96 36.12
N THR A 135 36.79 -35.39 36.14
CA THR A 135 37.97 -36.17 36.57
C THR A 135 39.11 -35.31 37.12
N LEU A 136 38.94 -34.71 38.30
CA LEU A 136 40.05 -34.44 39.23
C LEU A 136 39.52 -34.37 40.68
N PRO A 137 40.22 -34.94 41.68
CA PRO A 137 39.75 -34.96 43.07
C PRO A 137 39.98 -33.60 43.76
N PRO A 138 39.14 -33.23 44.75
CA PRO A 138 39.25 -31.95 45.44
C PRO A 138 40.34 -32.01 46.51
N VAL A 139 41.20 -31.00 46.55
CA VAL A 139 42.27 -30.87 47.55
C VAL A 139 42.11 -29.55 48.30
N PHE A 140 41.72 -29.72 49.58
CA PHE A 140 41.67 -28.83 50.74
C PHE A 140 40.40 -28.01 51.09
N PRO A 141 40.02 -28.02 52.39
CA PRO A 141 38.78 -27.44 52.90
C PRO A 141 38.97 -26.07 53.57
N GLY A 142 37.91 -25.26 53.52
CA GLY A 142 37.70 -24.17 54.45
C GLY A 142 37.59 -22.81 53.79
N LEU A 143 36.37 -22.31 53.68
CA LEU A 143 35.88 -21.13 54.40
C LEU A 143 34.44 -20.88 53.95
N THR A 144 33.52 -21.20 54.85
CA THR A 144 32.10 -20.84 54.78
C THR A 144 31.97 -19.32 54.79
N GLY A 145 31.58 -18.74 53.65
CA GLY A 145 31.21 -17.34 53.50
C GLY A 145 29.81 -17.22 52.94
N ARG A 146 28.82 -17.34 53.82
CA ARG A 146 27.39 -17.16 53.56
C ARG A 146 27.12 -15.72 53.12
N HIS A 147 26.61 -15.50 51.92
CA HIS A 147 25.81 -14.31 51.63
C HIS A 147 24.60 -14.66 50.75
N HIS A 148 23.50 -14.85 51.47
CA HIS A 148 22.13 -14.83 51.02
C HIS A 148 21.79 -13.36 50.74
N TYR A 149 21.33 -12.99 49.55
CA TYR A 149 20.31 -11.95 49.37
C TYR A 149 19.52 -12.28 48.09
N SER A 150 18.21 -12.29 48.29
CA SER A 150 17.15 -12.78 47.42
C SER A 150 16.38 -11.57 46.86
N SER A 151 15.50 -11.86 45.89
CA SER A 151 14.31 -11.07 45.50
C SER A 151 14.53 -9.83 44.63
N SER A 152 13.68 -9.49 43.67
CA SER A 152 12.36 -10.01 43.27
C SER A 152 12.03 -9.48 41.87
N ASP A 153 11.33 -10.29 41.07
CA ASP A 153 10.53 -9.84 39.93
C ASP A 153 9.32 -9.00 40.43
N ASP A 154 8.91 -7.99 39.65
CA ASP A 154 7.57 -7.88 39.00
C ASP A 154 7.17 -6.42 38.62
N ASP A 155 6.66 -6.35 37.39
CA ASP A 155 5.74 -5.42 36.69
C ASP A 155 5.14 -4.17 37.37
N GLU A 156 5.00 -3.07 36.60
CA GLU A 156 3.70 -2.40 36.39
C GLU A 156 3.73 -1.29 35.32
N LYS A 157 2.66 -1.26 34.52
CA LYS A 157 2.32 -0.25 33.49
C LYS A 157 1.47 0.88 34.08
N ALA A 158 1.65 2.12 33.60
CA ALA A 158 0.53 3.07 33.40
C ALA A 158 0.94 4.18 32.40
N LYS A 159 0.35 4.22 31.20
CA LYS A 159 -0.65 5.21 30.72
C LYS A 159 -0.31 6.68 30.99
N LEU A 160 -0.13 7.45 29.90
CA LEU A 160 -0.54 8.85 29.86
C LEU A 160 -1.08 9.18 28.45
N SER A 161 -2.36 9.54 28.40
CA SER A 161 -3.02 10.19 27.27
C SER A 161 -3.49 11.54 27.78
N ASN A 162 -3.11 12.60 27.10
CA ASN A 162 -3.84 13.86 27.00
C ASN A 162 -3.88 14.22 25.53
#